data_AF-Q92108-F1
#
_entry.id   AF-Q92108-F1
#
_cell.length_a   1.000
_cell.length_b   1.000
_cell.length_c   1.000
_cell.angle_alpha   90.00
_cell.angle_beta   90.00
_cell.angle_gamma   90.00
#
_symmetry.space_group_name_H-M   'P 1'
#
loop_
_entity.id
_entity.type
_entity.pdbx_description
1 polymer ?
#
loop_
_entity_poly.entity_id
_entity_poly.type
_entity_poly.pdbx_seq_one_letter_code
_entity_poly.pdbx_strand_id
1 'polypeptide(L)'
;MAMVSEFLKQAWFMDNQEQECIKSSKGGSSVQSRPNFDPSADVSALDKAITVKGVDEATIIDILTKRTNAQRQQIKAAYQQAKGKSLEEDLKKVLKSHLEDVVVALLKTPAQFDAEELRASMKGLGTDRR
;
A
#
# COMPACT_ATOMS: atom_id res chain seq x y z
N MET A 1 11.62 0.26 34.23
CA MET A 1 12.64 -0.75 33.88
C MET A 1 12.78 -0.96 32.37
N ALA A 2 11.69 -0.99 31.58
CA ALA A 2 11.76 -1.24 30.13
C ALA A 2 12.62 -0.22 29.32
N MET A 3 12.59 1.08 29.68
CA MET A 3 13.33 2.10 28.92
C MET A 3 14.86 1.90 28.96
N VAL A 4 15.41 1.50 30.11
CA VAL A 4 16.87 1.25 30.26
C VAL A 4 17.28 -0.03 29.54
N SER A 5 16.45 -1.08 29.60
CA SER A 5 16.71 -2.31 28.86
C SER A 5 16.64 -2.12 27.34
N GLU A 6 15.71 -1.30 26.83
CA GLU A 6 15.64 -0.98 25.40
C GLU A 6 16.86 -0.19 24.93
N PHE A 7 17.35 0.76 25.74
CA PHE A 7 18.58 1.49 25.42
C PHE A 7 19.80 0.55 25.31
N LEU A 8 19.98 -0.36 26.27
CA LEU A 8 21.06 -1.35 26.25
C LEU A 8 20.92 -2.34 25.08
N LYS A 9 19.68 -2.75 24.75
CA LYS A 9 19.39 -3.61 23.61
C LYS A 9 19.71 -2.94 22.28
N GLN A 10 19.37 -1.65 22.14
CA GLN A 10 19.68 -0.87 20.95
C GLN A 10 21.19 -0.64 20.82
N ALA A 11 21.89 -0.33 21.92
CA ALA A 11 23.35 -0.24 21.92
C ALA A 11 24.01 -1.55 21.50
N TRP A 12 23.54 -2.69 22.02
CA TRP A 12 24.04 -4.01 21.63
C TRP A 12 23.75 -4.32 20.15
N PHE A 13 22.56 -3.96 19.63
CA PHE A 13 22.21 -4.14 18.21
C PHE A 13 23.13 -3.34 17.28
N MET A 14 23.42 -2.07 17.62
CA MET A 14 24.30 -1.20 16.85
C MET A 14 25.73 -1.77 16.74
N ASP A 15 26.28 -2.25 17.85
CA ASP A 15 27.66 -2.79 17.86
C ASP A 15 27.78 -4.18 17.21
N ASN A 16 26.73 -5.02 17.28
CA ASN A 16 26.84 -6.43 16.91
C ASN A 16 26.13 -6.83 15.61
N GLN A 17 25.03 -6.16 15.22
CA GLN A 17 24.15 -6.65 14.14
C GLN A 17 23.78 -5.60 13.08
N GLU A 18 23.91 -4.30 13.36
CA GLU A 18 23.48 -3.24 12.44
C GLU A 18 24.13 -3.36 11.05
N GLN A 19 25.42 -3.67 10.97
CA GLN A 19 26.10 -3.81 9.69
C GLN A 19 25.61 -5.00 8.85
N GLU A 20 25.19 -6.10 9.49
CA GLU A 20 24.61 -7.25 8.80
C GLU A 20 23.21 -6.92 8.26
N CYS A 21 22.39 -6.23 9.06
CA CYS A 21 21.08 -5.74 8.62
C CYS A 21 21.19 -4.74 7.46
N ILE A 22 22.13 -3.79 7.53
CA ILE A 22 22.36 -2.83 6.44
C ILE A 22 22.79 -3.57 5.16
N LYS A 23 23.72 -4.52 5.24
CA LYS A 23 24.15 -5.33 4.08
C LYS A 23 22.99 -6.10 3.46
N SER A 24 22.10 -6.67 4.28
CA SER A 24 20.90 -7.37 3.81
C SER A 24 19.87 -6.43 3.19
N SER A 25 19.68 -5.23 3.76
CA SER A 25 18.69 -4.24 3.27
C SER A 25 19.13 -3.46 2.03
N LYS A 26 20.40 -3.54 1.62
CA LYS A 26 20.89 -2.89 0.38
C LYS A 26 20.28 -3.48 -0.90
N GLY A 27 19.51 -4.57 -0.82
CA GLY A 27 18.58 -4.96 -1.87
C GLY A 27 17.45 -3.92 -1.93
N GLY A 28 17.46 -3.06 -2.95
CA GLY A 28 16.58 -1.89 -3.07
C GLY A 28 15.08 -2.16 -2.92
N SER A 29 14.29 -1.08 -2.81
CA SER A 29 12.84 -1.14 -2.64
C SER A 29 12.18 -2.19 -3.55
N SER A 30 11.42 -3.13 -2.98
CA SER A 30 10.78 -4.23 -3.71
C SER A 30 9.85 -3.74 -4.84
N VAL A 31 9.31 -2.52 -4.71
CA VAL A 31 8.50 -1.87 -5.75
C VAL A 31 9.39 -1.00 -6.64
N GLN A 32 9.77 -1.52 -7.80
CA GLN A 32 10.53 -0.80 -8.82
C GLN A 32 9.59 0.00 -9.74
N SER A 33 9.99 1.21 -10.14
CA SER A 33 9.25 2.01 -11.13
C SER A 33 9.15 1.26 -12.45
N ARG A 34 7.94 1.01 -12.95
CA ARG A 34 7.75 0.35 -14.24
C ARG A 34 8.26 1.27 -15.38
N PRO A 35 9.21 0.84 -16.23
CA PRO A 35 9.86 1.71 -17.22
C PRO A 35 8.92 2.17 -18.36
N ASN A 36 7.86 1.41 -18.66
CA ASN A 36 6.84 1.75 -19.67
C ASN A 36 5.47 1.88 -19.01
N PHE A 37 5.33 2.86 -18.11
CA PHE A 37 4.06 3.11 -17.43
C PHE A 37 3.10 3.85 -18.37
N ASP A 38 1.99 3.19 -18.70
CA ASP A 38 0.85 3.82 -19.36
C ASP A 38 -0.38 3.74 -18.44
N PRO A 39 -0.83 4.86 -17.87
CA PRO A 39 -1.98 4.88 -16.98
C PRO A 39 -3.26 4.45 -17.70
N SER A 40 -3.38 4.70 -19.01
CA SER A 40 -4.61 4.39 -19.76
C SER A 40 -4.81 2.88 -19.96
N ALA A 41 -3.72 2.15 -20.21
CA ALA A 41 -3.70 0.71 -20.31
C ALA A 41 -4.04 0.06 -18.95
N ASP A 42 -3.45 0.56 -17.86
CA ASP A 42 -3.72 0.07 -16.51
C ASP A 42 -5.18 0.33 -16.10
N VAL A 43 -5.73 1.51 -16.41
CA VAL A 43 -7.15 1.84 -16.20
C VAL A 43 -8.07 0.87 -16.95
N SER A 44 -7.76 0.58 -18.21
CA SER A 44 -8.55 -0.35 -19.03
C SER A 44 -8.49 -1.79 -18.51
N ALA A 45 -7.32 -2.22 -18.01
CA ALA A 45 -7.15 -3.53 -17.41
C ALA A 45 -7.90 -3.65 -16.07
N LEU A 46 -7.82 -2.62 -15.22
CA LEU A 46 -8.56 -2.56 -13.95
C LEU A 46 -10.07 -2.55 -14.19
N ASP A 47 -10.55 -1.79 -15.16
CA ASP A 47 -11.97 -1.75 -15.50
C ASP A 47 -12.51 -3.10 -16.00
N LYS A 48 -11.72 -3.80 -16.83
CA LYS A 48 -12.04 -5.18 -17.26
C LYS A 48 -12.08 -6.11 -16.06
N ALA A 49 -11.07 -6.06 -15.19
CA ALA A 49 -10.99 -6.91 -14.00
C ALA A 49 -12.18 -6.71 -13.05
N ILE A 50 -12.67 -5.47 -12.93
CA ILE A 50 -13.84 -5.10 -12.11
C ILE A 50 -15.16 -5.54 -12.77
N THR A 51 -15.27 -5.42 -14.10
CA THR A 51 -16.53 -5.66 -14.84
C THR A 51 -16.76 -7.14 -15.16
N VAL A 52 -15.69 -7.95 -15.23
CA VAL A 52 -15.80 -9.40 -15.48
C VAL A 52 -16.66 -10.06 -14.39
N LYS A 53 -17.61 -10.90 -14.83
CA LYS A 53 -18.50 -11.68 -13.95
C LYS A 53 -17.67 -12.61 -13.06
N GLY A 54 -17.31 -12.15 -11.87
CA GLY A 54 -16.49 -12.91 -10.92
C GLY A 54 -15.26 -12.18 -10.35
N VAL A 55 -14.97 -10.94 -10.78
CA VAL A 55 -13.84 -10.12 -10.28
C VAL A 55 -12.48 -10.79 -10.47
N ASP A 56 -11.65 -10.21 -11.34
CA ASP A 56 -10.27 -10.70 -11.49
C ASP A 56 -9.33 -10.05 -10.45
N GLU A 57 -9.38 -10.58 -9.23
CA GLU A 57 -8.55 -10.13 -8.11
C GLU A 57 -7.04 -10.25 -8.42
N ALA A 58 -6.64 -11.29 -9.16
CA ALA A 58 -5.24 -11.54 -9.48
C ALA A 58 -4.66 -10.42 -10.37
N THR A 59 -5.40 -9.99 -11.39
CA THR A 59 -4.99 -8.87 -12.25
C THR A 59 -4.93 -7.55 -11.48
N ILE A 60 -5.89 -7.30 -10.57
CA ILE A 60 -5.88 -6.10 -9.72
C ILE A 60 -4.63 -6.07 -8.84
N ILE A 61 -4.33 -7.20 -8.17
CA ILE A 61 -3.14 -7.32 -7.30
C ILE A 61 -1.86 -7.14 -8.13
N ASP A 62 -1.76 -7.77 -9.31
CA ASP A 62 -0.55 -7.70 -10.15
C ASP A 62 -0.27 -6.26 -10.62
N ILE A 63 -1.31 -5.53 -11.02
CA ILE A 63 -1.17 -4.13 -11.41
C ILE A 63 -0.77 -3.28 -10.20
N LEU A 64 -1.46 -3.39 -9.07
CA LEU A 64 -1.21 -2.51 -7.93
C LEU A 64 0.15 -2.77 -7.28
N THR A 65 0.58 -4.02 -7.14
CA THR A 65 1.86 -4.37 -6.49
C THR A 65 3.08 -4.02 -7.37
N LYS A 66 2.95 -4.08 -8.70
CA LYS A 66 4.02 -3.73 -9.66
C LYS A 66 4.05 -2.25 -10.07
N ARG A 67 3.38 -1.35 -9.35
CA ARG A 67 3.40 0.10 -9.59
C ARG A 67 3.81 0.82 -8.32
N THR A 68 4.59 1.88 -8.47
CA THR A 68 4.94 2.77 -7.36
C THR A 68 3.72 3.56 -6.90
N ASN A 69 3.74 4.09 -5.67
CA ASN A 69 2.63 4.90 -5.16
C ASN A 69 2.33 6.10 -6.08
N ALA A 70 3.37 6.78 -6.61
CA ALA A 70 3.21 7.86 -7.57
C ALA A 70 2.47 7.43 -8.85
N GLN A 71 2.81 6.26 -9.40
CA GLN A 71 2.11 5.68 -10.56
C GLN A 71 0.66 5.35 -10.22
N ARG A 72 0.38 4.81 -9.02
CA ARG A 72 -1.00 4.55 -8.58
C ARG A 72 -1.85 5.82 -8.48
N GLN A 73 -1.27 6.95 -8.05
CA GLN A 73 -1.98 8.24 -8.06
C GLN A 73 -2.34 8.68 -9.49
N GLN A 74 -1.43 8.47 -10.44
CA GLN A 74 -1.70 8.74 -11.86
C GLN A 74 -2.80 7.82 -12.42
N ILE A 75 -2.79 6.52 -12.09
CA ILE A 75 -3.88 5.59 -12.45
C ILE A 75 -5.20 6.06 -11.84
N LYS A 76 -5.21 6.45 -10.57
CA LYS A 76 -6.43 6.93 -9.87
C LYS A 76 -7.04 8.14 -10.59
N ALA A 77 -6.21 9.11 -10.96
CA ALA A 77 -6.64 10.29 -11.71
C ALA A 77 -7.17 9.92 -13.11
N ALA A 78 -6.45 9.06 -13.84
CA ALA A 78 -6.86 8.60 -15.16
C ALA A 78 -8.17 7.77 -15.12
N TYR A 79 -8.35 6.93 -14.10
CA TYR A 79 -9.57 6.15 -13.89
C TYR A 79 -10.77 7.07 -13.65
N GLN A 80 -10.59 8.07 -12.78
CA GLN A 80 -11.64 9.06 -12.49
C GLN A 80 -12.01 9.86 -13.74
N GLN A 81 -11.03 10.24 -14.57
CA GLN A 81 -11.28 10.94 -15.82
C GLN A 81 -12.00 10.05 -16.87
N ALA A 82 -11.65 8.77 -16.96
CA ALA A 82 -12.21 7.85 -17.94
C ALA A 82 -13.61 7.31 -17.57
N LYS A 83 -13.87 7.08 -16.28
CA LYS A 83 -15.10 6.43 -15.80
C LYS A 83 -16.05 7.36 -15.03
N GLY A 84 -15.56 8.51 -14.56
CA GLY A 84 -16.32 9.42 -13.71
C GLY A 84 -16.57 8.88 -12.30
N LYS A 85 -15.91 7.78 -11.90
CA LYS A 85 -16.02 7.14 -10.59
C LYS A 85 -14.65 7.04 -9.93
N SER A 86 -14.62 6.98 -8.61
CA SER A 86 -13.37 6.77 -7.89
C SER A 86 -12.97 5.30 -7.93
N LEU A 87 -11.72 5.02 -8.31
CA LEU A 87 -11.19 3.66 -8.36
C LEU A 87 -11.30 2.96 -7.00
N GLU A 88 -11.12 3.71 -5.91
CA GLU A 88 -11.22 3.22 -4.54
C GLU A 88 -12.63 2.72 -4.19
N GLU A 89 -13.69 3.44 -4.57
CA GLU A 89 -15.06 3.01 -4.30
C GLU A 89 -15.45 1.78 -5.11
N ASP A 90 -15.03 1.70 -6.37
CA ASP A 90 -15.34 0.54 -7.21
C ASP A 90 -14.60 -0.70 -6.72
N LEU A 91 -13.34 -0.57 -6.28
CA LEU A 91 -12.59 -1.68 -5.68
C LEU A 91 -13.18 -2.12 -4.34
N LYS A 92 -13.67 -1.20 -3.49
CA LYS A 92 -14.36 -1.56 -2.22
C LYS A 92 -15.66 -2.34 -2.42
N LYS A 93 -16.37 -2.14 -3.53
CA LYS A 93 -17.61 -2.89 -3.82
C LYS A 93 -17.35 -4.32 -4.29
N VAL A 94 -16.16 -4.53 -4.83
CA VAL A 94 -15.78 -5.66 -5.67
C VAL A 94 -14.92 -6.63 -4.88
N LEU A 95 -13.99 -6.11 -4.09
CA LEU A 95 -13.10 -6.85 -3.21
C LEU A 95 -13.74 -7.03 -1.82
N LYS A 96 -13.32 -8.07 -1.09
CA LYS A 96 -13.84 -8.36 0.26
C LYS A 96 -12.69 -8.70 1.21
N SER A 97 -12.95 -8.54 2.51
CA SER A 97 -12.04 -8.97 3.59
C SER A 97 -10.69 -8.24 3.53
N HIS A 98 -9.61 -8.90 3.92
CA HIS A 98 -8.26 -8.31 4.00
C HIS A 98 -7.71 -7.78 2.67
N LEU A 99 -8.20 -8.31 1.53
CA LEU A 99 -7.75 -7.87 0.22
C LEU A 99 -8.23 -6.44 -0.06
N GLU A 100 -9.46 -6.11 0.34
CA GLU A 100 -9.99 -4.74 0.28
C GLU A 100 -9.10 -3.76 1.06
N ASP A 101 -8.78 -4.09 2.31
CA ASP A 101 -7.99 -3.24 3.20
C ASP A 101 -6.61 -2.94 2.61
N VAL A 102 -5.92 -3.98 2.10
CA VAL A 102 -4.59 -3.84 1.49
C VAL A 102 -4.65 -2.99 0.22
N VAL A 103 -5.65 -3.23 -0.65
CA VAL A 103 -5.77 -2.48 -1.91
C VAL A 103 -6.10 -1.02 -1.66
N VAL A 104 -7.01 -0.72 -0.73
CA VAL A 104 -7.36 0.64 -0.34
C VAL A 104 -6.16 1.34 0.31
N ALA A 105 -5.39 0.65 1.15
CA ALA A 105 -4.16 1.18 1.74
C ALA A 105 -3.11 1.53 0.68
N LEU A 106 -2.92 0.65 -0.32
CA LEU A 106 -1.94 0.86 -1.40
C LEU A 106 -2.27 2.02 -2.33
N LEU A 107 -3.55 2.39 -2.45
CA LEU A 107 -4.02 3.50 -3.29
C LEU A 107 -3.93 4.87 -2.60
N LYS A 108 -3.93 4.91 -1.27
CA LYS A 108 -3.73 6.14 -0.51
C LYS A 108 -2.30 6.63 -0.66
N THR A 109 -2.12 7.95 -0.57
CA THR A 109 -0.77 8.50 -0.38
C THR A 109 -0.25 8.09 1.00
N PRO A 110 1.07 7.92 1.22
CA PRO A 110 1.60 7.55 2.52
C PRO A 110 1.12 8.48 3.65
N ALA A 111 1.07 9.79 3.39
CA ALA A 111 0.57 10.77 4.35
C ALA A 111 -0.92 10.60 4.68
N GLN A 112 -1.76 10.26 3.70
CA GLN A 112 -3.18 9.98 3.94
C GLN A 112 -3.38 8.68 4.71
N PHE A 113 -2.62 7.64 4.34
CA PHE A 113 -2.66 6.36 5.03
C PHE A 113 -2.29 6.52 6.51
N ASP A 114 -1.15 7.17 6.80
CA ASP A 114 -0.71 7.41 8.19
C ASP A 114 -1.73 8.25 8.97
N ALA A 115 -2.30 9.29 8.36
CA ALA A 115 -3.31 10.13 9.00
C ALA A 115 -4.60 9.35 9.32
N GLU A 116 -5.02 8.45 8.43
CA GLU A 116 -6.19 7.61 8.64
C GLU A 116 -5.95 6.54 9.70
N GLU A 117 -4.79 5.89 9.70
CA GLU A 117 -4.38 4.93 10.73
C GLU A 117 -4.31 5.60 12.11
N LEU A 118 -3.65 6.76 12.22
CA LEU A 118 -3.60 7.54 13.46
C LEU A 118 -5.01 7.91 13.94
N ARG A 119 -5.88 8.33 13.02
CA ARG A 119 -7.28 8.62 13.33
C ARG A 119 -8.03 7.37 13.79
N ALA A 120 -7.82 6.23 13.15
CA ALA A 120 -8.43 4.96 13.52
C ALA A 120 -7.98 4.50 14.91
N SER A 121 -6.68 4.59 15.23
CA SER A 121 -6.14 4.27 16.55
C SER A 121 -6.70 5.16 17.68
N MET A 122 -7.12 6.39 17.37
CA MET A 122 -7.76 7.31 18.32
C MET A 122 -9.29 7.19 18.36
N LYS A 123 -9.91 6.64 17.32
CA LYS A 123 -11.38 6.54 17.17
C LYS A 123 -11.87 5.25 17.83
N GLY A 124 -11.79 5.20 19.15
CA GLY A 124 -12.29 4.08 19.95
C GLY A 124 -12.30 4.37 21.45
N LEU A 125 -13.18 3.68 22.19
CA LEU A 125 -13.24 3.70 23.67
C LEU A 125 -12.15 2.78 24.27
N GLY A 126 -10.92 2.93 23.78
CA GLY A 126 -9.79 2.05 24.08
C GLY A 126 -8.69 2.26 23.06
N THR A 127 -7.54 2.75 23.51
CA THR A 127 -6.35 2.95 22.66
C THR A 127 -5.70 1.58 22.44
N ASP A 128 -5.71 1.07 21.20
CA ASP A 128 -4.94 -0.13 20.87
C ASP A 128 -3.45 0.23 20.93
N ARG A 129 -2.84 0.03 22.10
CA ARG A 129 -1.39 0.12 22.30
C ARG A 129 -0.82 -1.27 22.01
N ARG A 130 -0.32 -1.48 20.80
CA ARG A 130 0.66 -2.54 20.52
C ARG A 130 2.05 -1.94 20.37
#